data_AF-A0A973FT99-F1
#
_entry.id   AF-A0A973FT99-F1
#
_cell.length_a   1.000
_cell.length_b   1.000
_cell.length_c   1.000
_cell.angle_alpha   90.00
_cell.angle_beta   90.00
_cell.angle_gamma   90.00
#
_symmetry.space_group_name_H-M   'P 1'
#
loop_
_entity.id
_entity.type
_entity.pdbx_description
1 polymer ?
#
loop_
_entity_poly.entity_id
_entity_poly.type
_entity_poly.pdbx_seq_one_letter_code
_entity_poly.pdbx_strand_id
1 'polypeptide(L)'
;MSHSIPVLDFGSQTAQLIVRRVRELGVYSELLPHDVPEAQVRALNPLGVILSGGPASVYEPEAPQMPTWLIDSGLPVLGICYGMQLISFALGGVVLSPEDREFGPADVALTGDHPLFSGTPLSQMVWMSHGDRIDQLPPGFRTLASNPSTPFAAMGDDERRWYGVQFHPEVVHTTHGKEILGNFLHTICGAGNSWQPANFVAEAVERVREKVGPAGRVICALSGGVDSAVAALIIHRAVGERLTCVFVDNGLLRLGEAEQVIATFREHFHIPLVAVDAREEFLSALDGVSDPEQKRKIIGEKFVRIFEREARTLGDAKFLAQGTLYPDVIESSAPDRKKGVTIKTHHNVGGLPADMKMELVEPLRYMFKDEVRAAGLEL
;
A
#
# COMPACT_ATOMS: atom_id res chain seq x y z
N MET A 1 -12.21 -15.97 -1.39
CA MET A 1 -10.88 -15.42 -1.73
C MET A 1 -11.09 -14.34 -2.76
N SER A 2 -10.64 -13.13 -2.46
CA SER A 2 -10.68 -12.02 -3.40
C SER A 2 -9.68 -12.26 -4.53
N HIS A 3 -10.09 -11.96 -5.75
CA HIS A 3 -9.18 -11.90 -6.89
C HIS A 3 -8.34 -10.63 -6.79
N SER A 4 -7.12 -10.66 -7.33
CA SER A 4 -6.18 -9.55 -7.22
C SER A 4 -5.59 -9.10 -8.55
N ILE A 5 -5.02 -7.90 -8.55
CA ILE A 5 -4.14 -7.38 -9.60
C ILE A 5 -2.82 -6.97 -8.94
N PRO A 6 -1.85 -7.89 -8.80
CA PRO A 6 -0.55 -7.55 -8.23
C PRO A 6 0.22 -6.56 -9.12
N VAL A 7 0.99 -5.70 -8.46
CA VAL A 7 1.92 -4.76 -9.10
C VAL A 7 3.34 -5.23 -8.81
N LEU A 8 4.11 -5.53 -9.86
CA LEU A 8 5.52 -5.86 -9.75
C LEU A 8 6.35 -4.56 -9.78
N ASP A 9 7.12 -4.32 -8.73
CA ASP A 9 7.95 -3.13 -8.54
C ASP A 9 9.35 -3.30 -9.14
N PHE A 10 9.63 -2.52 -10.16
CA PHE A 10 10.93 -2.40 -10.83
C PHE A 10 11.72 -1.16 -10.38
N GLY A 11 11.37 -0.60 -9.21
CA GLY A 11 12.05 0.55 -8.61
C GLY A 11 11.35 1.88 -8.87
N SER A 12 10.06 1.87 -9.24
CA SER A 12 9.33 3.12 -9.49
C SER A 12 9.11 3.92 -8.20
N GLN A 13 9.27 5.24 -8.30
CA GLN A 13 8.87 6.16 -7.22
C GLN A 13 7.35 6.17 -7.01
N THR A 14 6.57 5.79 -8.04
CA THR A 14 5.10 5.78 -8.04
C THR A 14 4.49 4.39 -7.89
N ALA A 15 5.27 3.34 -7.62
CA ALA A 15 4.77 1.97 -7.58
C ALA A 15 3.62 1.78 -6.55
N GLN A 16 3.75 2.39 -5.37
CA GLN A 16 2.69 2.40 -4.36
C GLN A 16 1.43 3.16 -4.81
N LEU A 17 1.60 4.19 -5.64
CA LEU A 17 0.48 4.94 -6.20
C LEU A 17 -0.33 4.10 -7.19
N ILE A 18 0.33 3.25 -7.99
CA ILE A 18 -0.35 2.29 -8.87
C ILE A 18 -1.27 1.39 -8.03
N VAL A 19 -0.75 0.74 -6.99
CA VAL A 19 -1.54 -0.11 -6.09
C VAL A 19 -2.71 0.67 -5.49
N ARG A 20 -2.46 1.90 -5.03
CA ARG A 20 -3.52 2.76 -4.49
C ARG A 20 -4.61 3.06 -5.52
N ARG A 21 -4.26 3.38 -6.77
CA ARG A 21 -5.26 3.62 -7.84
C ARG A 21 -6.05 2.38 -8.19
N VAL A 22 -5.42 1.20 -8.21
CA VAL A 22 -6.12 -0.08 -8.41
C VAL A 22 -7.17 -0.31 -7.32
N ARG A 23 -6.83 -0.02 -6.06
CA ARG A 23 -7.75 -0.15 -4.92
C ARG A 23 -8.83 0.91 -4.88
N GLU A 24 -8.54 2.14 -5.27
CA GLU A 24 -9.54 3.20 -5.47
C GLU A 24 -10.57 2.85 -6.56
N LEU A 25 -10.17 2.00 -7.51
CA LEU A 25 -11.04 1.41 -8.54
C LEU A 25 -11.74 0.12 -8.06
N GLY A 26 -11.60 -0.23 -6.78
CA GLY A 26 -12.38 -1.32 -6.18
C GLY A 26 -11.81 -2.72 -6.37
N VAL A 27 -10.54 -2.82 -6.78
CA VAL A 27 -9.85 -4.09 -7.00
C VAL A 27 -8.72 -4.26 -5.97
N TYR A 28 -8.62 -5.44 -5.37
CA TYR A 28 -7.52 -5.72 -4.45
C TYR A 28 -6.19 -5.79 -5.20
N SER A 29 -5.14 -5.22 -4.61
CA SER A 29 -3.81 -5.18 -5.21
C SER A 29 -2.75 -5.19 -4.13
N GLU A 30 -1.63 -5.84 -4.43
CA GLU A 30 -0.43 -5.86 -3.60
C GLU A 30 0.79 -5.46 -4.43
N LEU A 31 1.71 -4.73 -3.80
CA LEU A 31 3.03 -4.44 -4.34
C LEU A 31 3.97 -5.61 -4.03
N LEU A 32 4.55 -6.20 -5.06
CA LEU A 32 5.52 -7.29 -4.97
C LEU A 32 6.84 -6.86 -5.62
N PRO A 33 7.99 -7.35 -5.17
CA PRO A 33 9.25 -7.09 -5.87
C PRO A 33 9.25 -7.76 -7.25
N HIS A 34 10.00 -7.20 -8.20
CA HIS A 34 10.06 -7.75 -9.57
C HIS A 34 10.52 -9.21 -9.65
N ASP A 35 11.36 -9.67 -8.71
CA ASP A 35 11.93 -11.02 -8.66
C ASP A 35 11.05 -12.00 -7.85
N VAL A 36 9.81 -11.62 -7.55
CA VAL A 36 8.88 -12.45 -6.78
C VAL A 36 8.66 -13.83 -7.44
N PRO A 37 8.76 -14.93 -6.67
CA PRO A 37 8.48 -16.27 -7.19
C PRO A 37 7.03 -16.40 -7.66
N GLU A 38 6.82 -17.08 -8.79
CA GLU A 38 5.50 -17.32 -9.39
C GLU A 38 4.47 -17.86 -8.39
N ALA A 39 4.89 -18.79 -7.52
CA ALA A 39 4.01 -19.39 -6.52
C ALA A 39 3.40 -18.35 -5.55
N GLN A 40 4.15 -17.30 -5.20
CA GLN A 40 3.64 -16.23 -4.34
C GLN A 40 2.62 -15.36 -5.08
N VAL A 41 2.86 -15.06 -6.36
CA VAL A 41 1.90 -14.32 -7.18
C VAL A 41 0.62 -15.13 -7.37
N ARG A 42 0.73 -16.42 -7.69
CA ARG A 42 -0.42 -17.32 -7.85
C ARG A 42 -1.25 -17.49 -6.58
N ALA A 43 -0.63 -17.43 -5.41
CA ALA A 43 -1.34 -17.48 -4.13
C ALA A 43 -2.32 -16.31 -3.94
N LEU A 44 -2.13 -15.20 -4.66
CA LEU A 44 -3.03 -14.05 -4.66
C LEU A 44 -4.22 -14.19 -5.62
N ASN A 45 -4.36 -15.31 -6.34
CA ASN A 45 -5.38 -15.54 -7.37
C ASN A 45 -5.49 -14.36 -8.37
N PRO A 46 -4.40 -14.03 -9.10
CA PRO A 46 -4.34 -12.86 -9.94
C PRO A 46 -5.26 -12.98 -11.17
N LEU A 47 -5.94 -11.90 -11.53
CA LEU A 47 -6.68 -11.77 -12.79
C LEU A 47 -5.89 -11.08 -13.90
N GLY A 48 -4.75 -10.50 -13.55
CA GLY A 48 -3.85 -9.74 -14.40
C GLY A 48 -2.70 -9.17 -13.57
N VAL A 49 -1.65 -8.66 -14.22
CA VAL A 49 -0.44 -8.13 -13.55
C VAL A 49 -0.09 -6.76 -14.11
N ILE A 50 0.34 -5.84 -13.25
CA ILE A 50 0.90 -4.55 -13.66
C ILE A 50 2.41 -4.56 -13.43
N LEU A 51 3.20 -4.19 -14.43
CA LEU A 51 4.64 -3.97 -14.33
C LEU A 51 4.88 -2.47 -14.15
N SER A 52 5.45 -2.06 -13.02
CA SER A 52 5.70 -0.64 -12.75
C SER A 52 6.77 -0.05 -13.66
N GLY A 53 6.91 1.28 -13.59
CA GLY A 53 8.11 1.95 -14.07
C GLY A 53 9.37 1.56 -13.26
N GLY A 54 10.48 2.17 -13.62
CA GLY A 54 11.78 1.96 -12.99
C GLY A 54 12.80 2.93 -13.56
N PRO A 55 13.90 3.21 -12.86
CA PRO A 55 14.93 4.15 -13.32
C PRO A 55 15.95 3.53 -14.27
N ALA A 56 16.01 2.19 -14.37
CA ALA A 56 17.01 1.46 -15.14
C ALA A 56 16.72 1.52 -16.65
N SER A 57 17.77 1.35 -17.47
CA SER A 57 17.63 0.94 -18.86
C SER A 57 17.57 -0.59 -18.97
N VAL A 58 16.79 -1.14 -19.92
CA VAL A 58 16.64 -2.59 -20.10
C VAL A 58 17.96 -3.30 -20.46
N TYR A 59 18.95 -2.57 -20.97
CA TYR A 59 20.26 -3.10 -21.38
C TYR A 59 21.34 -3.04 -20.30
N GLU A 60 21.06 -2.44 -19.14
CA GLU A 60 22.03 -2.42 -18.05
C GLU A 60 22.27 -3.85 -17.52
N PRO A 61 23.52 -4.24 -17.19
CA PRO A 61 23.82 -5.62 -16.77
C PRO A 61 23.03 -6.12 -15.56
N GLU A 62 22.65 -5.23 -14.65
CA GLU A 62 21.90 -5.53 -13.42
C GLU A 62 20.46 -5.00 -13.48
N ALA A 63 19.98 -4.66 -14.69
CA ALA A 63 18.62 -4.19 -14.92
C ALA A 63 17.59 -5.24 -14.45
N PRO A 64 16.63 -4.87 -13.58
CA PRO A 64 15.49 -5.73 -13.23
C PRO A 64 14.76 -6.26 -14.46
N GLN A 65 14.69 -7.58 -14.64
CA GLN A 65 14.05 -8.19 -15.81
C GLN A 65 12.62 -8.64 -15.52
N MET A 66 11.78 -8.67 -16.55
CA MET A 66 10.43 -9.24 -16.45
C MET A 66 10.51 -10.74 -16.12
N PRO A 67 9.75 -11.25 -15.14
CA PRO A 67 9.72 -12.67 -14.87
C PRO A 67 9.24 -13.48 -16.07
N THR A 68 10.01 -14.51 -16.44
CA THR A 68 9.73 -15.34 -17.63
C THR A 68 8.41 -16.09 -17.54
N TRP A 69 7.99 -16.48 -16.32
CA TRP A 69 6.72 -17.18 -16.08
C TRP A 69 5.50 -16.37 -16.54
N LEU A 70 5.60 -15.03 -16.66
CA LEU A 70 4.50 -14.20 -17.15
C LEU A 70 4.11 -14.57 -18.58
N ILE A 71 5.08 -14.90 -19.43
CA ILE A 71 4.88 -15.23 -20.85
C ILE A 71 3.93 -16.43 -20.99
N ASP A 72 4.10 -17.44 -20.15
CA ASP A 72 3.31 -18.68 -20.17
C ASP A 72 2.07 -18.63 -19.26
N SER A 73 1.87 -17.53 -18.53
CA SER A 73 0.82 -17.44 -17.50
C SER A 73 -0.60 -17.33 -18.04
N GLY A 74 -0.76 -16.83 -19.27
CA GLY A 74 -2.06 -16.46 -19.86
C GLY A 74 -2.76 -15.26 -19.19
N LEU A 75 -2.09 -14.60 -18.24
CA LEU A 75 -2.62 -13.42 -17.56
C LEU A 75 -2.52 -12.19 -18.48
N PRO A 76 -3.53 -11.29 -18.44
CA PRO A 76 -3.38 -9.93 -18.95
C PRO A 76 -2.24 -9.20 -18.24
N VAL A 77 -1.50 -8.37 -18.99
CA VAL A 77 -0.38 -7.60 -18.46
C VAL A 77 -0.47 -6.14 -18.89
N LEU A 78 -0.24 -5.22 -17.96
CA LEU A 78 -0.04 -3.79 -18.25
C LEU A 78 1.36 -3.37 -17.84
N GLY A 79 2.19 -2.97 -18.81
CA GLY A 79 3.49 -2.35 -18.55
C GLY A 79 3.39 -0.83 -18.50
N ILE A 80 3.94 -0.20 -17.46
CA ILE A 80 3.99 1.26 -17.32
C ILE A 80 5.45 1.71 -17.41
N CYS A 81 5.74 2.62 -18.34
CA CYS A 81 7.08 3.14 -18.64
C CYS A 81 8.12 2.00 -18.80
N TYR A 82 9.01 1.80 -17.83
CA TYR A 82 9.96 0.68 -17.83
C TYR A 82 9.28 -0.68 -18.01
N GLY A 83 8.10 -0.90 -17.40
CA GLY A 83 7.32 -2.12 -17.61
C GLY A 83 6.92 -2.34 -19.08
N MET A 84 6.61 -1.28 -19.82
CA MET A 84 6.34 -1.35 -21.27
C MET A 84 7.62 -1.71 -22.04
N GLN A 85 8.75 -1.14 -21.66
CA GLN A 85 10.06 -1.43 -22.27
C GLN A 85 10.49 -2.88 -22.02
N LEU A 86 10.25 -3.41 -20.83
CA LEU A 86 10.50 -4.81 -20.48
C LEU A 86 9.68 -5.78 -21.32
N ILE A 87 8.38 -5.51 -21.49
CA ILE A 87 7.51 -6.31 -22.37
C ILE A 87 8.08 -6.29 -23.80
N SER A 88 8.42 -5.11 -24.30
CA SER A 88 8.96 -4.94 -25.66
C SER A 88 10.26 -5.72 -25.84
N PHE A 89 11.21 -5.54 -24.93
CA PHE A 89 12.52 -6.19 -24.98
C PHE A 89 12.41 -7.72 -24.88
N ALA A 90 11.62 -8.23 -23.92
CA ALA A 90 11.46 -9.66 -23.71
C ALA A 90 10.78 -10.39 -24.87
N LEU A 91 9.96 -9.68 -25.66
CA LEU A 91 9.23 -10.23 -26.80
C LEU A 91 9.87 -9.88 -28.16
N GLY A 92 11.12 -9.41 -28.17
CA GLY A 92 11.90 -9.21 -29.40
C GLY A 92 11.66 -7.87 -30.11
N GLY A 93 11.10 -6.88 -29.43
CA GLY A 93 11.14 -5.48 -29.84
C GLY A 93 12.51 -4.84 -29.59
N VAL A 94 12.68 -3.60 -30.05
CA VAL A 94 13.92 -2.82 -29.89
C VAL A 94 13.64 -1.59 -29.04
N VAL A 95 14.47 -1.38 -28.01
CA VAL A 95 14.46 -0.20 -27.15
C VAL A 95 15.71 0.61 -27.45
N LEU A 96 15.60 1.93 -27.50
CA LEU A 96 16.72 2.86 -27.71
C LEU A 96 16.81 3.84 -26.55
N SER A 97 18.03 4.29 -26.27
CA SER A 97 18.31 5.39 -25.35
C SER A 97 18.69 6.65 -26.14
N PRO A 98 17.72 7.45 -26.62
CA PRO A 98 18.00 8.68 -27.35
C PRO A 98 18.66 9.74 -26.45
N GLU A 99 19.35 10.72 -27.08
CA GLU A 99 19.88 11.89 -26.36
C GLU A 99 18.74 12.77 -25.80
N ASP A 100 17.65 12.90 -26.55
CA ASP A 100 16.44 13.63 -26.15
C ASP A 100 15.56 12.75 -25.26
N ARG A 101 15.39 13.16 -24.01
CA ARG A 101 14.53 12.49 -23.02
C ARG A 101 13.24 13.26 -22.80
N GLU A 102 12.13 12.55 -22.64
CA GLU A 102 10.81 13.16 -22.46
C GLU A 102 10.36 13.02 -21.00
N PHE A 103 10.30 14.16 -20.30
CA PHE A 103 9.84 14.25 -18.92
C PHE A 103 8.81 15.38 -18.80
N GLY A 104 7.61 15.04 -18.35
CA GLY A 104 6.55 16.01 -18.06
C GLY A 104 5.29 15.82 -18.90
N PRO A 105 4.44 16.84 -18.98
CA PRO A 105 3.15 16.74 -19.67
C PRO A 105 3.37 16.71 -21.18
N ALA A 106 2.68 15.80 -21.87
CA ALA A 106 2.68 15.69 -23.32
C ALA A 106 1.28 15.33 -23.83
N ASP A 107 0.93 15.83 -25.02
CA ASP A 107 -0.25 15.36 -25.74
C ASP A 107 0.09 14.09 -26.51
N VAL A 108 -0.75 13.06 -26.38
CA VAL A 108 -0.69 11.85 -27.19
C VAL A 108 -1.95 11.71 -28.03
N ALA A 109 -1.78 11.27 -29.26
CA ALA A 109 -2.85 10.95 -30.19
C ALA A 109 -3.05 9.42 -30.25
N LEU A 110 -4.28 8.97 -30.03
CA LEU A 110 -4.67 7.57 -30.17
C LEU A 110 -4.79 7.21 -31.65
N THR A 111 -4.45 5.96 -32.00
CA THR A 111 -4.51 5.47 -33.39
C THR A 111 -5.88 4.89 -33.75
N GLY A 112 -6.81 4.79 -32.79
CA GLY A 112 -8.19 4.37 -32.97
C GLY A 112 -8.84 3.90 -31.68
N ASP A 113 -9.91 3.12 -31.80
CA ASP A 113 -10.64 2.55 -30.67
C ASP A 113 -9.94 1.29 -30.16
N HIS A 114 -9.57 1.29 -28.87
CA HIS A 114 -8.83 0.19 -28.23
C HIS A 114 -9.44 -0.14 -26.86
N PRO A 115 -9.42 -1.42 -26.42
CA PRO A 115 -9.97 -1.79 -25.11
C PRO A 115 -9.39 -0.97 -23.96
N LEU A 116 -8.07 -0.73 -23.96
CA LEU A 116 -7.38 0.04 -22.93
C LEU A 116 -7.81 1.51 -22.85
N PHE A 117 -8.16 2.12 -23.98
CA PHE A 117 -8.50 3.55 -24.10
C PHE A 117 -10.00 3.79 -24.32
N SER A 118 -10.83 2.77 -24.12
CA SER A 118 -12.27 2.87 -24.29
C SER A 118 -12.86 4.01 -23.44
N GLY A 119 -13.71 4.85 -24.06
CA GLY A 119 -14.33 5.99 -23.40
C GLY A 119 -13.41 7.19 -23.16
N THR A 120 -12.17 7.19 -23.68
CA THR A 120 -11.25 8.33 -23.60
C THR A 120 -11.15 9.09 -24.93
N PRO A 121 -10.81 10.39 -24.94
CA PRO A 121 -10.65 11.15 -26.17
C PRO A 121 -9.46 10.67 -27.03
N LEU A 122 -9.58 10.84 -28.36
CA LEU A 122 -8.52 10.52 -29.32
C LEU A 122 -7.23 11.34 -29.15
N SER A 123 -7.29 12.47 -28.45
CA SER A 123 -6.13 13.26 -28.05
C SER A 123 -6.24 13.58 -26.57
N GLN A 124 -5.19 13.31 -25.81
CA GLN A 124 -5.23 13.47 -24.36
C GLN A 124 -3.85 13.81 -23.78
N MET A 125 -3.86 14.58 -22.70
CA MET A 125 -2.66 14.92 -21.93
C MET A 125 -2.27 13.76 -21.01
N VAL A 126 -1.01 13.35 -21.11
CA VAL A 126 -0.39 12.31 -20.30
C VAL A 126 0.89 12.81 -19.64
N TRP A 127 1.33 12.11 -18.60
CA TRP A 127 2.61 12.38 -17.93
C TRP A 127 3.71 11.42 -18.39
N MET A 128 4.58 11.90 -19.27
CA MET A 128 5.76 11.17 -19.74
C MET A 128 6.87 11.20 -18.69
N SER A 129 7.57 10.09 -18.51
CA SER A 129 8.75 10.04 -17.64
C SER A 129 9.71 8.93 -18.07
N HIS A 130 10.40 9.13 -19.20
CA HIS A 130 11.28 8.10 -19.74
C HIS A 130 12.55 8.67 -20.37
N GLY A 131 13.66 7.96 -20.15
CA GLY A 131 14.90 8.16 -20.89
C GLY A 131 14.89 7.35 -22.18
N ASP A 132 14.57 6.07 -22.06
CA ASP A 132 14.51 5.14 -23.19
C ASP A 132 13.14 5.19 -23.88
N ARG A 133 13.09 4.81 -25.16
CA ARG A 133 11.85 4.63 -25.90
C ARG A 133 11.89 3.38 -26.76
N ILE A 134 10.73 2.86 -27.10
CA ILE A 134 10.62 1.77 -28.07
C ILE A 134 10.84 2.33 -29.48
N ASP A 135 11.59 1.60 -30.30
CA ASP A 135 11.89 1.91 -31.69
C ASP A 135 11.30 0.87 -32.66
N GLN A 136 11.21 -0.38 -32.20
CA GLN A 136 10.52 -1.45 -32.92
C GLN A 136 9.60 -2.20 -31.96
N LEU A 137 8.32 -2.30 -32.31
CA LEU A 137 7.36 -3.11 -31.56
C LEU A 137 7.70 -4.60 -31.66
N PRO A 138 7.46 -5.38 -30.59
CA PRO A 138 7.54 -6.83 -30.66
C PRO A 138 6.47 -7.41 -31.63
N PRO A 139 6.70 -8.59 -32.22
CA PRO A 139 5.73 -9.21 -33.12
C PRO A 139 4.35 -9.40 -32.47
N GLY A 140 3.29 -9.04 -33.20
CA GLY A 140 1.91 -9.12 -32.74
C GLY A 140 1.40 -7.85 -32.04
N PHE A 141 2.28 -6.95 -31.63
CA PHE A 141 1.88 -5.67 -31.05
C PHE A 141 1.60 -4.63 -32.13
N ARG A 142 0.67 -3.72 -31.81
CA ARG A 142 0.34 -2.55 -32.61
C ARG A 142 0.41 -1.27 -31.77
N THR A 143 0.69 -0.14 -32.42
CA THR A 143 0.67 1.18 -31.79
C THR A 143 -0.76 1.55 -31.40
N LEU A 144 -0.95 1.98 -30.15
CA LEU A 144 -2.24 2.46 -29.62
C LEU A 144 -2.27 3.98 -29.45
N ALA A 145 -1.12 4.58 -29.13
CA ALA A 145 -0.96 6.02 -28.97
C ALA A 145 0.44 6.45 -29.41
N SER A 146 0.56 7.68 -29.88
CA SER A 146 1.84 8.26 -30.34
C SER A 146 1.89 9.76 -30.12
N ASN A 147 3.10 10.31 -30.08
CA ASN A 147 3.36 11.73 -30.25
C ASN A 147 4.64 11.93 -31.10
N PRO A 148 5.03 13.16 -31.47
CA PRO A 148 6.21 13.39 -32.31
C PRO A 148 7.55 12.86 -31.74
N SER A 149 7.71 12.85 -30.42
CA SER A 149 8.93 12.41 -29.73
C SER A 149 8.94 10.90 -29.44
N THR A 150 7.76 10.31 -29.31
CA THR A 150 7.51 8.95 -28.83
C THR A 150 6.48 8.28 -29.75
N PRO A 151 6.92 7.68 -30.88
CA PRO A 151 6.05 7.04 -31.86
C PRO A 151 5.21 5.88 -31.31
N PHE A 152 5.70 5.24 -30.24
CA PHE A 152 5.02 4.15 -29.55
C PHE A 152 4.72 4.56 -28.10
N ALA A 153 3.96 5.63 -27.92
CA ALA A 153 3.56 6.10 -26.58
C ALA A 153 2.65 5.10 -25.85
N ALA A 154 1.94 4.25 -26.60
CA ALA A 154 1.28 3.06 -26.08
C ALA A 154 1.27 1.94 -27.13
N MET A 155 1.28 0.69 -26.67
CA MET A 155 1.25 -0.51 -27.50
C MET A 155 0.30 -1.56 -26.94
N GLY A 156 -0.22 -2.44 -27.80
CA GLY A 156 -1.06 -3.54 -27.35
C GLY A 156 -1.07 -4.74 -28.28
N ASP A 157 -1.31 -5.89 -27.67
CA ASP A 157 -1.61 -7.19 -28.27
C ASP A 157 -2.93 -7.67 -27.65
N ASP A 158 -4.00 -7.56 -28.43
CA ASP A 158 -5.37 -7.88 -27.99
C ASP A 158 -5.59 -9.40 -27.83
N GLU A 159 -4.79 -10.24 -28.53
CA GLU A 159 -4.88 -11.71 -28.41
C GLU A 159 -4.32 -12.18 -27.06
N ARG A 160 -3.14 -11.66 -26.68
CA ARG A 160 -2.54 -11.94 -25.36
C ARG A 160 -3.16 -11.11 -24.23
N ARG A 161 -3.87 -10.02 -24.56
CA ARG A 161 -4.32 -8.98 -23.62
C ARG A 161 -3.16 -8.30 -22.91
N TRP A 162 -2.10 -8.04 -23.66
CA TRP A 162 -0.89 -7.39 -23.15
C TRP A 162 -0.82 -5.97 -23.68
N TYR A 163 -0.62 -5.02 -22.76
CA TYR A 163 -0.67 -3.61 -23.04
C TYR A 163 0.54 -2.92 -22.41
N GLY A 164 0.98 -1.82 -23.03
CA GLY A 164 2.07 -1.00 -22.52
C GLY A 164 1.78 0.48 -22.75
N VAL A 165 2.14 1.32 -21.78
CA VAL A 165 2.08 2.78 -21.89
C VAL A 165 3.43 3.37 -21.48
N GLN A 166 3.93 4.35 -22.23
CA GLN A 166 5.22 5.03 -21.97
C GLN A 166 5.07 6.21 -20.98
N PHE A 167 3.84 6.50 -20.58
CA PHE A 167 3.44 7.50 -19.59
C PHE A 167 2.86 6.84 -18.34
N HIS A 168 2.62 7.65 -17.30
CA HIS A 168 2.14 7.21 -15.99
C HIS A 168 0.62 7.46 -15.82
N PRO A 169 -0.26 6.46 -16.01
CA PRO A 169 -1.70 6.65 -15.81
C PRO A 169 -2.12 6.77 -14.33
N GLU A 170 -1.25 6.43 -13.39
CA GLU A 170 -1.51 6.49 -11.95
C GLU A 170 -1.41 7.91 -11.36
N VAL A 171 -0.71 8.82 -12.06
CA VAL A 171 -0.51 10.21 -11.60
C VAL A 171 -1.63 11.13 -12.06
N VAL A 172 -1.91 12.15 -11.24
CA VAL A 172 -2.99 13.12 -11.49
C VAL A 172 -2.82 13.95 -12.76
N HIS A 173 -1.60 14.04 -13.29
CA HIS A 173 -1.31 14.80 -14.50
C HIS A 173 -1.76 14.08 -15.78
N THR A 174 -2.00 12.77 -15.73
CA THR A 174 -2.60 12.03 -16.84
C THR A 174 -4.13 12.14 -16.74
N THR A 175 -4.72 12.93 -17.63
CA THR A 175 -6.11 13.42 -17.48
C THR A 175 -7.15 12.30 -17.40
N HIS A 176 -6.94 11.22 -18.17
CA HIS A 176 -7.82 10.04 -18.21
C HIS A 176 -7.16 8.79 -17.63
N GLY A 177 -6.19 8.97 -16.73
CA GLY A 177 -5.42 7.86 -16.16
C GLY A 177 -6.27 6.86 -15.38
N LYS A 178 -7.31 7.36 -14.69
CA LYS A 178 -8.27 6.52 -13.96
C LYS A 178 -9.08 5.62 -14.89
N GLU A 179 -9.51 6.15 -16.03
CA GLU A 179 -10.27 5.43 -17.06
C GLU A 179 -9.38 4.37 -17.73
N ILE A 180 -8.13 4.70 -18.06
CA ILE A 180 -7.16 3.75 -18.61
C ILE A 180 -6.93 2.57 -17.66
N LEU A 181 -6.66 2.85 -16.38
CA LEU A 181 -6.52 1.81 -15.37
C LEU A 181 -7.82 1.02 -15.19
N GLY A 182 -8.98 1.69 -15.15
CA GLY A 182 -10.29 1.05 -15.04
C GLY A 182 -10.59 0.09 -16.19
N ASN A 183 -10.22 0.46 -17.42
CA ASN A 183 -10.36 -0.40 -18.60
C ASN A 183 -9.48 -1.65 -18.50
N PHE A 184 -8.23 -1.51 -18.05
CA PHE A 184 -7.37 -2.67 -17.81
C PHE A 184 -7.96 -3.60 -16.73
N LEU A 185 -8.38 -3.05 -15.61
CA LEU A 185 -8.87 -3.81 -14.47
C LEU A 185 -10.20 -4.51 -14.75
N HIS A 186 -11.21 -3.77 -15.19
CA HIS A 186 -12.57 -4.28 -15.29
C HIS A 186 -12.88 -4.89 -16.66
N THR A 187 -12.46 -4.24 -17.75
CA THR A 187 -12.78 -4.68 -19.11
C THR A 187 -11.84 -5.78 -19.57
N ILE A 188 -10.54 -5.61 -19.38
CA ILE A 188 -9.52 -6.54 -19.89
C ILE A 188 -9.28 -7.72 -18.93
N CYS A 189 -9.14 -7.46 -17.63
CA CYS A 189 -8.92 -8.50 -16.62
C CYS A 189 -10.24 -9.11 -16.10
N GLY A 190 -11.38 -8.44 -16.30
CA GLY A 190 -12.68 -8.91 -15.79
C GLY A 190 -12.79 -8.79 -14.27
N ALA A 191 -12.02 -7.91 -13.63
CA ALA A 191 -12.06 -7.73 -12.18
C ALA A 191 -13.40 -7.11 -11.75
N GLY A 192 -14.00 -7.67 -10.69
CA GLY A 192 -15.15 -7.07 -10.03
C GLY A 192 -14.79 -5.86 -9.17
N ASN A 193 -15.75 -5.36 -8.40
CA ASN A 193 -15.56 -4.25 -7.46
C ASN A 193 -15.68 -4.76 -6.01
N SER A 194 -14.83 -5.70 -5.62
CA SER A 194 -14.90 -6.37 -4.31
C SER A 194 -14.16 -5.64 -3.21
N TRP A 195 -13.23 -4.75 -3.54
CA TRP A 195 -12.45 -3.99 -2.56
C TRP A 195 -13.18 -2.73 -2.12
N GLN A 196 -14.18 -2.91 -1.26
CA GLN A 196 -15.00 -1.84 -0.69
C GLN A 196 -14.89 -1.83 0.83
N PRO A 197 -15.13 -0.68 1.51
CA PRO A 197 -15.00 -0.56 2.96
C PRO A 197 -15.67 -1.67 3.76
N ALA A 198 -16.95 -1.94 3.51
CA ALA A 198 -17.68 -3.00 4.19
C ALA A 198 -17.01 -4.39 4.03
N ASN A 199 -16.50 -4.69 2.83
CA ASN A 199 -15.89 -5.99 2.53
C ASN A 199 -14.52 -6.14 3.20
N PHE A 200 -13.62 -5.16 3.05
CA PHE A 200 -12.29 -5.28 3.64
C PHE A 200 -12.31 -5.16 5.17
N VAL A 201 -13.31 -4.47 5.75
CA VAL A 201 -13.56 -4.47 7.19
C VAL A 201 -14.03 -5.85 7.64
N ALA A 202 -15.00 -6.45 6.95
CA ALA A 202 -15.47 -7.81 7.26
C ALA A 202 -14.34 -8.83 7.17
N GLU A 203 -13.52 -8.79 6.11
CA GLU A 203 -12.35 -9.66 5.97
C GLU A 203 -11.32 -9.43 7.10
N ALA A 204 -11.08 -8.19 7.51
CA ALA A 204 -10.18 -7.89 8.63
C ALA A 204 -10.72 -8.44 9.95
N VAL A 205 -12.02 -8.33 10.19
CA VAL A 205 -12.70 -8.90 11.37
C VAL A 205 -12.54 -10.42 11.40
N GLU A 206 -12.76 -11.13 10.28
CA GLU A 206 -12.58 -12.59 10.22
C GLU A 206 -11.13 -13.00 10.46
N ARG A 207 -10.15 -12.32 9.83
CA ARG A 207 -8.72 -12.59 10.06
C ARG A 207 -8.34 -12.41 11.53
N VAL A 208 -8.86 -11.38 12.19
CA VAL A 208 -8.64 -11.18 13.63
C VAL A 208 -9.26 -12.32 14.43
N ARG A 209 -10.50 -12.71 14.11
CA ARG A 209 -11.21 -13.78 14.81
C ARG A 209 -10.49 -15.12 14.70
N GLU A 210 -10.02 -15.47 13.50
CA GLU A 210 -9.24 -16.68 13.25
C GLU A 210 -7.91 -16.66 14.02
N LYS A 211 -7.18 -15.54 13.95
CA LYS A 211 -5.87 -15.41 14.61
C LYS A 211 -5.97 -15.45 16.13
N VAL A 212 -6.93 -14.72 16.71
CA VAL A 212 -7.11 -14.63 18.16
C VAL A 212 -7.77 -15.89 18.72
N GLY A 213 -8.57 -16.59 17.90
CA GLY A 213 -9.30 -17.78 18.29
C GLY A 213 -10.42 -17.50 19.31
N PRO A 214 -11.03 -18.57 19.86
CA PRO A 214 -12.24 -18.44 20.68
C PRO A 214 -12.00 -17.87 22.08
N ALA A 215 -10.80 -18.03 22.63
CA ALA A 215 -10.48 -17.66 24.02
C ALA A 215 -9.38 -16.59 24.15
N GLY A 216 -8.70 -16.22 23.05
CA GLY A 216 -7.61 -15.24 23.09
C GLY A 216 -8.10 -13.87 23.56
N ARG A 217 -7.26 -13.18 24.33
CA ARG A 217 -7.47 -11.79 24.76
C ARG A 217 -6.47 -10.88 24.06
N VAL A 218 -6.94 -9.69 23.71
CA VAL A 218 -6.16 -8.69 22.98
C VAL A 218 -6.05 -7.43 23.83
N ILE A 219 -4.84 -6.92 23.98
CA ILE A 219 -4.61 -5.57 24.52
C ILE A 219 -4.33 -4.63 23.36
N CYS A 220 -4.89 -3.43 23.39
CA CYS A 220 -4.62 -2.39 22.40
C CYS A 220 -4.10 -1.12 23.08
N ALA A 221 -2.96 -0.62 22.61
CA ALA A 221 -2.49 0.72 22.94
C ALA A 221 -3.29 1.75 22.13
N LEU A 222 -4.25 2.42 22.79
CA LEU A 222 -5.07 3.44 22.18
C LEU A 222 -4.37 4.80 22.32
N SER A 223 -4.22 5.52 21.20
CA SER A 223 -3.55 6.84 21.19
C SER A 223 -4.49 8.02 20.94
N GLY A 224 -5.76 7.76 20.60
CA GLY A 224 -6.68 8.77 20.09
C GLY A 224 -6.52 9.08 18.59
N GLY A 225 -5.45 8.56 17.96
CA GLY A 225 -5.28 8.63 16.51
C GLY A 225 -6.24 7.70 15.77
N VAL A 226 -6.57 8.07 14.52
CA VAL A 226 -7.51 7.30 13.67
C VAL A 226 -7.08 5.83 13.51
N ASP A 227 -5.78 5.54 13.37
CA ASP A 227 -5.33 4.16 13.11
C ASP A 227 -5.55 3.25 14.33
N SER A 228 -5.16 3.70 15.53
CA SER A 228 -5.37 2.92 16.75
C SER A 228 -6.86 2.77 17.07
N ALA A 229 -7.65 3.81 16.81
CA ALA A 229 -9.09 3.76 17.00
C ALA A 229 -9.79 2.75 16.06
N VAL A 230 -9.52 2.82 14.75
CA VAL A 230 -10.10 1.89 13.77
C VAL A 230 -9.60 0.46 14.01
N ALA A 231 -8.33 0.27 14.34
CA ALA A 231 -7.82 -1.05 14.72
C ALA A 231 -8.57 -1.62 15.93
N ALA A 232 -8.80 -0.81 16.98
CA ALA A 232 -9.56 -1.20 18.15
C ALA A 232 -11.01 -1.56 17.79
N LEU A 233 -11.68 -0.78 16.94
CA LEU A 233 -13.06 -1.05 16.49
C LEU A 233 -13.16 -2.37 15.71
N ILE A 234 -12.25 -2.63 14.77
CA ILE A 234 -12.21 -3.90 14.01
C ILE A 234 -12.00 -5.07 14.97
N ILE A 235 -11.06 -4.96 15.90
CA ILE A 235 -10.77 -6.03 16.86
C ILE A 235 -11.95 -6.24 17.81
N HIS A 236 -12.57 -5.17 18.30
CA HIS A 236 -13.75 -5.26 19.15
C HIS A 236 -14.90 -5.97 18.43
N ARG A 237 -15.15 -5.65 17.15
CA ARG A 237 -16.14 -6.35 16.33
C ARG A 237 -15.81 -7.83 16.13
N ALA A 238 -14.53 -8.20 16.17
CA ALA A 238 -14.08 -9.59 16.04
C ALA A 238 -14.19 -10.40 17.35
N VAL A 239 -13.84 -9.80 18.50
CA VAL A 239 -13.67 -10.54 19.77
C VAL A 239 -14.45 -10.02 20.97
N GLY A 240 -15.18 -8.91 20.82
CA GLY A 240 -16.02 -8.27 21.84
C GLY A 240 -15.24 -7.79 23.05
N GLU A 241 -15.77 -8.10 24.24
CA GLU A 241 -15.20 -7.80 25.57
C GLU A 241 -13.82 -8.43 25.84
N ARG A 242 -13.32 -9.29 24.93
CA ARG A 242 -11.95 -9.84 25.02
C ARG A 242 -10.88 -8.86 24.54
N LEU A 243 -11.27 -7.70 24.02
CA LEU A 243 -10.39 -6.57 23.79
C LEU A 243 -10.39 -5.65 25.01
N THR A 244 -9.20 -5.31 25.49
CA THR A 244 -9.01 -4.21 26.43
C THR A 244 -8.08 -3.16 25.84
N CYS A 245 -8.57 -1.92 25.75
CA CYS A 245 -7.77 -0.78 25.35
C CYS A 245 -7.08 -0.16 26.57
N VAL A 246 -5.85 0.30 26.39
CA VAL A 246 -5.10 1.11 27.35
C VAL A 246 -4.79 2.44 26.70
N PHE A 247 -5.30 3.52 27.28
CA PHE A 247 -5.04 4.90 26.88
C PHE A 247 -4.22 5.58 27.95
N VAL A 248 -3.03 6.08 27.57
CA VAL A 248 -2.11 6.76 28.49
C VAL A 248 -2.13 8.25 28.16
N ASP A 249 -2.71 9.05 29.06
CA ASP A 249 -2.59 10.50 29.01
C ASP A 249 -1.20 10.90 29.51
N ASN A 250 -0.35 11.28 28.57
CA ASN A 250 1.03 11.70 28.83
C ASN A 250 1.15 13.20 29.12
N GLY A 251 0.06 13.96 29.11
CA GLY A 251 0.06 15.41 29.34
C GLY A 251 0.54 16.24 28.17
N LEU A 252 0.74 15.63 27.00
CA LEU A 252 1.21 16.26 25.76
C LEU A 252 0.13 16.25 24.66
N LEU A 253 -1.12 15.94 25.01
CA LEU A 253 -2.27 15.90 24.12
C LEU A 253 -2.84 17.29 23.88
N ARG A 254 -3.75 17.42 22.89
CA ARG A 254 -4.49 18.67 22.68
C ARG A 254 -5.53 18.88 23.78
N LEU A 255 -5.96 20.13 23.92
CA LEU A 255 -7.01 20.53 24.85
C LEU A 255 -8.30 19.71 24.61
N GLY A 256 -8.76 18.99 25.64
CA GLY A 256 -9.99 18.19 25.61
C GLY A 256 -9.87 16.84 24.91
N GLU A 257 -8.69 16.48 24.38
CA GLU A 257 -8.52 15.25 23.60
C GLU A 257 -8.65 13.99 24.46
N ALA A 258 -8.08 13.99 25.68
CA ALA A 258 -8.17 12.86 26.58
C ALA A 258 -9.63 12.57 26.98
N GLU A 259 -10.38 13.60 27.35
CA GLU A 259 -11.80 13.48 27.72
C GLU A 259 -12.64 12.97 26.55
N GLN A 260 -12.41 13.50 25.34
CA GLN A 260 -13.10 13.07 24.13
C GLN A 260 -12.83 11.60 23.80
N VAL A 261 -11.57 11.15 23.87
CA VAL A 261 -11.20 9.75 23.61
C VAL A 261 -11.85 8.82 24.63
N ILE A 262 -11.77 9.16 25.92
CA ILE A 262 -12.34 8.35 27.00
C ILE A 262 -13.86 8.24 26.85
N ALA A 263 -14.56 9.36 26.62
CA ALA A 263 -16.01 9.37 26.43
C ALA A 263 -16.40 8.55 25.19
N THR A 264 -15.70 8.74 24.07
CA THR A 264 -15.97 8.01 22.83
C THR A 264 -15.88 6.49 23.01
N PHE A 265 -14.81 6.01 23.64
CA PHE A 265 -14.61 4.57 23.78
C PHE A 265 -15.47 3.92 24.87
N ARG A 266 -15.70 4.60 26.01
CA ARG A 266 -16.49 4.04 27.11
C ARG A 266 -18.00 4.23 26.92
N GLU A 267 -18.42 5.41 26.49
CA GLU A 267 -19.84 5.81 26.48
C GLU A 267 -20.52 5.53 25.14
N HIS A 268 -19.81 5.68 24.02
CA HIS A 268 -20.39 5.44 22.69
C HIS A 268 -20.12 4.02 22.18
N PHE A 269 -18.86 3.57 22.22
CA PHE A 269 -18.50 2.25 21.71
C PHE A 269 -18.58 1.13 22.75
N HIS A 270 -18.67 1.46 24.04
CA HIS A 270 -18.69 0.51 25.14
C HIS A 270 -17.52 -0.50 25.14
N ILE A 271 -16.35 -0.05 24.72
CA ILE A 271 -15.13 -0.86 24.69
C ILE A 271 -14.43 -0.79 26.06
N PRO A 272 -13.99 -1.92 26.65
CA PRO A 272 -13.19 -1.91 27.86
C PRO A 272 -11.94 -1.03 27.71
N LEU A 273 -11.85 0.02 28.53
CA LEU A 273 -10.79 1.02 28.45
C LEU A 273 -10.18 1.29 29.83
N VAL A 274 -8.88 1.04 29.96
CA VAL A 274 -8.03 1.54 31.05
C VAL A 274 -7.49 2.91 30.64
N ALA A 275 -7.98 3.96 31.30
CA ALA A 275 -7.47 5.32 31.12
C ALA A 275 -6.46 5.62 32.24
N VAL A 276 -5.22 5.90 31.86
CA VAL A 276 -4.10 6.16 32.77
C VAL A 276 -3.76 7.64 32.71
N ASP A 277 -3.89 8.33 33.84
CA ASP A 277 -3.33 9.67 34.01
C ASP A 277 -1.86 9.55 34.39
N ALA A 278 -0.97 9.83 33.44
CA ALA A 278 0.48 9.79 33.64
C ALA A 278 1.12 11.17 33.41
N ARG A 279 0.35 12.26 33.48
CA ARG A 279 0.81 13.60 33.10
C ARG A 279 2.04 14.02 33.90
N GLU A 280 1.99 13.89 35.23
CA GLU A 280 3.12 14.21 36.11
C GLU A 280 4.34 13.33 35.80
N GLU A 281 4.11 12.03 35.61
CA GLU A 281 5.16 11.05 35.31
C GLU A 281 5.97 11.38 34.03
N PHE A 282 5.31 11.92 33.00
CA PHE A 282 5.95 12.33 31.75
C PHE A 282 6.57 13.73 31.86
N LEU A 283 5.85 14.71 32.42
CA LEU A 283 6.35 16.08 32.53
C LEU A 283 7.59 16.16 33.41
N SER A 284 7.64 15.42 34.53
CA SER A 284 8.84 15.34 35.37
C SER A 284 10.01 14.67 34.66
N ALA A 285 9.76 13.67 33.80
CA ALA A 285 10.82 13.01 33.04
C ALA A 285 11.40 13.90 31.92
N LEU A 286 10.65 14.91 31.49
CA LEU A 286 11.04 15.86 30.45
C LEU A 286 11.65 17.15 31.01
N ASP A 287 11.67 17.32 32.33
CA ASP A 287 12.21 18.51 32.98
C ASP A 287 13.70 18.71 32.63
N GLY A 288 14.05 19.94 32.26
CA GLY A 288 15.40 20.30 31.82
C GLY A 288 15.88 19.69 30.48
N VAL A 289 15.07 18.86 29.80
CA VAL A 289 15.45 18.25 28.52
C VAL A 289 15.16 19.23 27.37
N SER A 290 16.19 19.66 26.66
CA SER A 290 16.06 20.54 25.49
C SER A 290 16.15 19.80 24.17
N ASP A 291 17.01 18.77 24.09
CA ASP A 291 17.27 18.01 22.87
C ASP A 291 16.03 17.21 22.39
N PRO A 292 15.57 17.41 21.14
CA PRO A 292 14.35 16.78 20.64
C PRO A 292 14.46 15.25 20.51
N GLU A 293 15.63 14.71 20.18
CA GLU A 293 15.81 13.26 20.06
C GLU A 293 15.81 12.59 21.43
N GLN A 294 16.40 13.22 22.43
CA GLN A 294 16.32 12.79 23.81
C GLN A 294 14.88 12.82 24.33
N LYS A 295 14.10 13.87 24.02
CA LYS A 295 12.66 13.91 24.35
C LYS A 295 11.91 12.73 23.74
N ARG A 296 12.14 12.41 22.46
CA ARG A 296 11.49 11.26 21.79
C ARG A 296 11.82 9.95 22.48
N LYS A 297 13.09 9.72 22.84
CA LYS A 297 13.52 8.51 23.56
C LYS A 297 12.85 8.40 24.93
N ILE A 298 12.84 9.48 25.72
CA ILE A 298 12.22 9.51 27.05
C ILE A 298 10.72 9.23 26.96
N ILE A 299 10.01 9.91 26.05
CA ILE A 299 8.56 9.71 25.86
C ILE A 299 8.27 8.26 25.45
N GLY A 300 9.03 7.72 24.49
CA GLY A 300 8.88 6.34 24.02
C GLY A 300 9.10 5.32 25.13
N GLU A 301 10.22 5.41 25.85
CA GLU A 301 10.54 4.52 26.97
C GLU A 301 9.48 4.60 28.07
N LYS A 302 9.10 5.83 28.49
CA LYS A 302 8.13 6.03 29.56
C LYS A 302 6.77 5.46 29.19
N PHE A 303 6.32 5.68 27.96
CA PHE A 303 5.07 5.11 27.44
C PHE A 303 5.08 3.59 27.51
N VAL A 304 6.16 2.96 27.05
CA VAL A 304 6.32 1.50 27.08
C VAL A 304 6.24 0.98 28.51
N ARG A 305 6.98 1.58 29.45
CA ARG A 305 6.99 1.14 30.86
C ARG A 305 5.62 1.25 31.53
N ILE A 306 4.90 2.34 31.28
CA ILE A 306 3.54 2.52 31.80
C ILE A 306 2.59 1.51 31.15
N PHE A 307 2.65 1.34 29.84
CA PHE A 307 1.83 0.37 29.13
C PHE A 307 2.09 -1.06 29.62
N GLU A 308 3.35 -1.46 29.85
CA GLU A 308 3.69 -2.75 30.43
C GLU A 308 3.14 -2.93 31.85
N ARG A 309 3.24 -1.89 32.68
CA ARG A 309 2.70 -1.88 34.04
C ARG A 309 1.21 -2.18 34.00
N GLU A 310 0.46 -1.50 33.14
CA GLU A 310 -0.97 -1.71 33.01
C GLU A 310 -1.31 -3.05 32.35
N ALA A 311 -0.59 -3.45 31.30
CA ALA A 311 -0.83 -4.71 30.61
C ALA A 311 -0.70 -5.93 31.54
N ARG A 312 0.25 -5.88 32.50
CA ARG A 312 0.42 -6.95 33.51
C ARG A 312 -0.76 -7.08 34.48
N THR A 313 -1.53 -6.01 34.72
CA THR A 313 -2.72 -6.08 35.58
C THR A 313 -3.94 -6.65 34.86
N LEU A 314 -3.93 -6.66 33.52
CA LEU A 314 -5.02 -7.13 32.68
C LEU A 314 -5.05 -8.65 32.46
N GLY A 315 -4.14 -9.39 33.11
CA GLY A 315 -4.04 -10.86 33.06
C GLY A 315 -3.22 -11.38 31.88
N ASP A 316 -3.37 -12.67 31.56
CA ASP A 316 -2.64 -13.35 30.48
C ASP A 316 -3.19 -12.97 29.08
N ALA A 317 -3.05 -11.71 28.70
CA ALA A 317 -3.26 -11.30 27.33
C ALA A 317 -2.21 -11.95 26.42
N LYS A 318 -2.67 -12.73 25.45
CA LYS A 318 -1.80 -13.40 24.49
C LYS A 318 -1.44 -12.49 23.32
N PHE A 319 -2.28 -11.50 23.02
CA PHE A 319 -2.17 -10.70 21.81
C PHE A 319 -2.03 -9.20 22.08
N LEU A 320 -1.21 -8.53 21.27
CA LEU A 320 -1.08 -7.08 21.24
C LEU A 320 -1.56 -6.54 19.89
N ALA A 321 -2.53 -5.62 19.93
CA ALA A 321 -3.03 -4.94 18.75
C ALA A 321 -2.10 -3.82 18.27
N GLN A 322 -1.97 -3.68 16.95
CA GLN A 322 -1.23 -2.57 16.34
C GLN A 322 -1.93 -2.04 15.09
N GLY A 323 -1.89 -0.71 14.93
CA GLY A 323 -2.42 -0.01 13.76
C GLY A 323 -1.44 0.06 12.59
N THR A 324 -0.57 -0.95 12.41
CA THR A 324 0.42 -0.98 11.33
C THR A 324 -0.27 -0.96 9.96
N LEU A 325 0.16 -0.06 9.09
CA LEU A 325 -0.46 0.18 7.78
C LEU A 325 0.34 -0.48 6.65
N TYR A 326 -0.28 -0.59 5.47
CA TYR A 326 0.36 -1.20 4.30
C TYR A 326 1.67 -0.52 3.86
N PRO A 327 1.80 0.82 3.87
CA PRO A 327 3.09 1.47 3.60
C PRO A 327 4.23 1.02 4.54
N ASP A 328 3.93 0.72 5.81
CA ASP A 328 4.94 0.27 6.78
C ASP A 328 5.43 -1.16 6.47
N VAL A 329 4.53 -2.01 5.95
CA VAL A 329 4.84 -3.38 5.54
C VAL A 329 5.74 -3.38 4.30
N ILE A 330 5.46 -2.50 3.34
CA ILE A 330 6.28 -2.35 2.14
C ILE A 330 7.69 -1.89 2.52
N GLU A 331 7.81 -0.89 3.38
CA GLU A 331 9.11 -0.37 3.81
C GLU A 331 9.94 -1.40 4.58
N SER A 332 9.31 -2.23 5.41
CA SER A 332 9.99 -3.29 6.16
C SER A 332 10.40 -4.49 5.30
N SER A 333 9.68 -4.74 4.20
CA SER A 333 9.93 -5.85 3.28
C SER A 333 10.92 -5.50 2.16
N ALA A 334 11.19 -4.22 1.90
CA ALA A 334 12.10 -3.77 0.85
C ALA A 334 13.58 -4.04 1.21
N PRO A 335 14.30 -4.89 0.46
CA PRO A 335 15.72 -5.21 0.74
C PRO A 335 16.64 -3.99 0.59
N ASP A 336 16.42 -3.16 -0.42
CA ASP A 336 17.34 -2.08 -0.83
C ASP A 336 17.07 -0.72 -0.20
N ARG A 337 15.87 -0.49 0.36
CA ARG A 337 15.54 0.78 1.05
C ARG A 337 16.07 0.88 2.47
N LYS A 338 16.72 -0.17 3.00
CA LYS A 338 17.40 -0.17 4.31
C LYS A 338 18.56 0.83 4.44
N LYS A 339 19.02 1.47 3.36
CA LYS A 339 20.03 2.54 3.39
C LYS A 339 19.46 3.95 3.60
N GLY A 340 18.13 4.11 3.56
CA GLY A 340 17.48 5.37 3.93
C GLY A 340 17.50 5.54 5.45
N VAL A 341 17.93 6.72 5.91
CA VAL A 341 18.01 7.12 7.33
C VAL A 341 16.82 6.54 8.11
N THR A 342 17.12 5.79 9.17
CA THR A 342 16.19 5.18 10.14
C THR A 342 15.31 6.25 10.81
N ILE A 343 14.36 6.82 10.07
CA ILE A 343 13.43 7.86 10.54
C ILE A 343 12.20 7.21 11.23
N LYS A 344 12.02 5.89 11.09
CA LYS A 344 10.86 5.16 11.66
C LYS A 344 11.20 4.19 12.80
N THR A 345 12.16 4.52 13.66
CA THR A 345 12.48 3.71 14.86
C THR A 345 11.34 3.67 15.89
N HIS A 346 10.33 4.54 15.81
CA HIS A 346 9.36 4.75 16.90
C HIS A 346 7.89 4.54 16.55
N HIS A 347 7.53 4.16 15.31
CA HIS A 347 6.12 4.09 14.91
C HIS A 347 5.48 2.70 14.87
N ASN A 348 6.27 1.62 14.77
CA ASN A 348 5.76 0.24 14.89
C ASN A 348 6.77 -0.59 15.69
N VAL A 349 6.39 -1.06 16.89
CA VAL A 349 7.12 -2.05 17.75
C VAL A 349 8.56 -1.71 18.16
N GLY A 350 9.22 -0.69 17.61
CA GLY A 350 10.66 -0.42 17.87
C GLY A 350 11.03 -0.08 19.32
N GLY A 351 10.05 -0.01 20.24
CA GLY A 351 10.26 0.19 21.67
C GLY A 351 9.67 -0.89 22.58
N LEU A 352 9.04 -1.95 22.08
CA LEU A 352 8.50 -2.99 22.97
C LEU A 352 9.65 -3.86 23.50
N PRO A 353 9.71 -4.15 24.80
CA PRO A 353 10.85 -4.85 25.38
C PRO A 353 10.98 -6.27 24.84
N ALA A 354 12.22 -6.74 24.68
CA ALA A 354 12.50 -8.05 24.07
C ALA A 354 11.91 -9.24 24.85
N ASP A 355 11.49 -9.02 26.09
CA ASP A 355 10.86 -9.99 26.98
C ASP A 355 9.32 -10.06 26.86
N MET A 356 8.70 -9.23 26.00
CA MET A 356 7.26 -9.23 25.83
C MET A 356 6.80 -10.43 24.97
N LYS A 357 6.10 -11.40 25.59
CA LYS A 357 5.71 -12.69 24.99
C LYS A 357 4.41 -12.67 24.17
N MET A 358 3.90 -11.50 23.78
CA MET A 358 2.61 -11.39 23.07
C MET A 358 2.75 -11.53 21.56
N GLU A 359 1.75 -12.13 20.92
CA GLU A 359 1.63 -12.20 19.47
C GLU A 359 0.95 -10.93 18.90
N LEU A 360 1.45 -10.39 17.80
CA LEU A 360 0.90 -9.17 17.21
C LEU A 360 -0.41 -9.41 16.46
N VAL A 361 -1.36 -8.48 16.54
CA VAL A 361 -2.59 -8.45 15.74
C VAL A 361 -2.66 -7.12 15.00
N GLU A 362 -2.46 -7.15 13.69
CA GLU A 362 -2.35 -5.96 12.83
C GLU A 362 -3.52 -5.93 11.83
N PRO A 363 -4.73 -5.52 12.25
CA PRO A 363 -5.92 -5.58 11.37
C PRO A 363 -5.81 -4.67 10.14
N LEU A 364 -5.03 -3.60 10.23
CA LEU A 364 -4.87 -2.57 9.19
C LEU A 364 -3.69 -2.82 8.26
N ARG A 365 -2.96 -3.94 8.44
CA ARG A 365 -1.72 -4.26 7.72
C ARG A 365 -1.83 -4.16 6.21
N TYR A 366 -3.01 -4.42 5.66
CA TYR A 366 -3.26 -4.38 4.22
C TYR A 366 -4.02 -3.13 3.78
N MET A 367 -4.08 -2.06 4.58
CA MET A 367 -4.82 -0.83 4.26
C MET A 367 -3.90 0.38 4.15
N PHE A 368 -4.21 1.28 3.22
CA PHE A 368 -3.70 2.64 3.17
C PHE A 368 -4.46 3.57 4.11
N LYS A 369 -3.89 4.74 4.40
CA LYS A 369 -4.42 5.69 5.40
C LYS A 369 -5.83 6.21 5.07
N ASP A 370 -6.12 6.41 3.80
CA ASP A 370 -7.45 6.77 3.30
C ASP A 370 -8.45 5.63 3.43
N GLU A 371 -8.03 4.39 3.15
CA GLU A 371 -8.83 3.18 3.38
C GLU A 371 -9.15 2.99 4.87
N VAL A 372 -8.21 3.27 5.77
CA VAL A 372 -8.47 3.26 7.24
C VAL A 372 -9.52 4.30 7.63
N ARG A 373 -9.49 5.50 7.03
CA ARG A 373 -10.54 6.50 7.29
C ARG A 373 -11.90 6.04 6.78
N ALA A 374 -11.95 5.44 5.59
CA ALA A 374 -13.18 4.88 5.05
C ALA A 374 -13.71 3.72 5.92
N ALA A 375 -12.81 2.86 6.43
CA ALA A 375 -13.14 1.81 7.39
C ALA A 375 -13.75 2.39 8.67
N GLY A 376 -13.18 3.47 9.19
CA GLY A 376 -13.66 4.14 10.40
C GLY A 376 -15.02 4.83 10.24
N LEU A 377 -15.44 5.16 9.02
CA LEU A 377 -16.79 5.67 8.75
C LEU A 377 -17.84 4.55 8.62
N GLU A 378 -17.39 3.34 8.28
CA GLU A 378 -18.24 2.15 8.16
C GLU A 378 -18.47 1.45 9.52
N LEU A 379 -17.56 1.64 10.48
CA LEU A 379 -17.62 1.11 11.84
C LEU A 379 -18.37 2.05 12.78
#